data_AF-A0A1F9WUY2-F1
#
_entry.id   AF-A0A1F9WUY2-F1
#
_cell.length_a   1.000
_cell.length_b   1.000
_cell.length_c   1.000
_cell.angle_alpha   90.00
_cell.angle_beta   90.00
_cell.angle_gamma   90.00
#
_symmetry.space_group_name_H-M   'P 1'
#
loop_
_entity.id
_entity.type
_entity.pdbx_description
1 polymer ?
#
loop_
_entity_poly.entity_id
_entity_poly.type
_entity_poly.pdbx_seq_one_letter_code
_entity_poly.pdbx_strand_id
1 'polypeptide(L)'
;MIIVFAGVIWTLYGVAQKMVCKKARTIEIIIPVFIVGTVLTGLSAVPKFGNLKPMNPAQLVAVIIVCIVCTGLSYAFFAKALQTVDMVVAGVIGSLTPVFTVVMAFFFLNETLTASIVIGMIMVLSGTLLLVSQEKPSAC
;
A
#
# COMPACT_ATOMS: atom_id res chain seq x y z
N MET A 1 -6.41 6.93 -17.63
CA MET A 1 -7.63 7.13 -16.80
C MET A 1 -7.63 6.25 -15.54
N ILE A 2 -7.27 4.96 -15.60
CA ILE A 2 -7.28 4.04 -14.43
C ILE A 2 -6.43 4.55 -13.24
N ILE A 3 -5.26 5.14 -13.49
CA ILE A 3 -4.35 5.64 -12.43
C ILE A 3 -5.01 6.73 -11.58
N VAL A 4 -5.76 7.64 -12.21
CA VAL A 4 -6.45 8.73 -11.50
C VAL A 4 -7.55 8.16 -10.60
N PHE A 5 -8.34 7.22 -11.11
CA PHE A 5 -9.37 6.54 -10.32
C PHE A 5 -8.77 5.78 -9.13
N ALA A 6 -7.66 5.07 -9.33
CA ALA A 6 -6.96 4.38 -8.26
C ALA A 6 -6.48 5.34 -7.16
N GLY A 7 -5.92 6.50 -7.55
CA GLY A 7 -5.48 7.53 -6.60
C GLY A 7 -6.62 8.11 -5.76
N VAL A 8 -7.77 8.37 -6.39
CA VAL A 8 -8.97 8.87 -5.70
C VAL A 8 -9.53 7.83 -4.74
N ILE A 9 -9.63 6.57 -5.18
CA ILE A 9 -10.11 5.47 -4.33
C ILE A 9 -9.17 5.25 -3.14
N TRP A 10 -7.85 5.31 -3.35
CA TRP A 10 -6.87 5.11 -2.29
C TRP A 10 -6.92 6.21 -1.22
N THR A 11 -7.04 7.48 -1.65
CA THR A 11 -7.17 8.61 -0.72
C THR A 11 -8.49 8.58 0.04
N LEU A 12 -9.61 8.31 -0.62
CA LEU A 12 -10.90 8.10 0.04
C LEU A 12 -10.84 6.96 1.06
N TYR A 13 -10.22 5.84 0.69
CA TYR A 13 -10.03 4.70 1.58
C TYR A 13 -9.21 5.10 2.82
N GLY A 14 -8.09 5.78 2.64
CA GLY A 14 -7.28 6.27 3.76
C GLY A 14 -8.09 7.18 4.69
N VAL A 15 -8.82 8.15 4.13
CA VAL A 15 -9.58 9.13 4.92
C VAL A 15 -10.69 8.44 5.70
N ALA A 16 -11.44 7.56 5.03
CA ALA A 16 -12.46 6.73 5.66
C ALA A 16 -11.83 5.86 6.77
N GLN A 17 -10.69 5.22 6.50
CA GLN A 17 -9.98 4.40 7.48
C GLN A 17 -9.58 5.20 8.72
N LYS A 18 -9.09 6.44 8.57
CA LYS A 18 -8.78 7.31 9.72
C LYS A 18 -10.04 7.67 10.53
N MET A 19 -11.16 7.94 9.87
CA MET A 19 -12.43 8.23 10.55
C MET A 19 -12.95 7.03 11.33
N VAL A 20 -12.82 5.82 10.79
CA VAL A 20 -13.28 4.59 11.44
C VAL A 20 -12.30 4.16 12.56
N CYS A 21 -10.99 4.35 12.39
CA CYS A 21 -9.99 4.09 13.45
C CYS A 21 -10.19 4.96 14.71
N LYS A 22 -10.87 6.11 14.61
CA LYS A 22 -11.26 6.92 15.79
C LYS A 22 -12.40 6.31 16.61
N LYS A 23 -13.22 5.44 15.99
CA LYS A 23 -14.42 4.85 16.61
C LYS A 23 -14.33 3.34 16.85
N ALA A 24 -13.45 2.64 16.13
CA ALA A 24 -13.34 1.18 16.14
C ALA A 24 -11.87 0.73 16.21
N ARG A 25 -11.66 -0.49 16.72
CA ARG A 25 -10.32 -1.11 16.80
C ARG A 25 -9.88 -1.57 15.40
N THR A 26 -8.57 -1.51 15.12
CA THR A 26 -7.93 -1.92 13.85
C THR A 26 -8.47 -3.22 13.26
N ILE A 27 -8.78 -4.21 14.11
CA ILE A 27 -9.26 -5.53 13.69
C ILE A 27 -10.66 -5.48 13.02
N GLU A 28 -11.53 -4.56 13.45
CA GLU A 28 -12.92 -4.46 12.97
C GLU A 28 -13.00 -3.83 11.57
N ILE A 29 -11.95 -3.11 11.15
CA ILE A 29 -11.85 -2.51 9.81
C ILE A 29 -11.22 -3.50 8.83
N ILE A 30 -10.19 -4.21 9.28
CA ILE A 30 -9.37 -5.05 8.41
C ILE A 30 -10.12 -6.32 7.98
N ILE A 31 -10.85 -6.97 8.89
CA ILE A 31 -11.59 -8.20 8.60
C ILE A 31 -12.62 -8.03 7.47
N PRO A 32 -13.54 -7.05 7.50
CA PRO A 32 -14.53 -6.91 6.44
C PRO A 32 -13.90 -6.57 5.08
N VAL A 33 -12.83 -5.77 5.06
CA VAL A 33 -12.09 -5.45 3.82
C VAL A 33 -11.50 -6.71 3.19
N PHE A 34 -10.88 -7.58 4.00
CA PHE A 34 -10.35 -8.84 3.48
C PHE A 34 -11.44 -9.82 3.06
N ILE A 35 -12.57 -9.90 3.77
CA ILE A 35 -13.70 -10.75 3.40
C ILE A 35 -14.27 -10.30 2.05
N VAL A 36 -14.62 -9.01 1.93
CA VAL A 36 -15.16 -8.46 0.68
C VAL A 36 -14.15 -8.62 -0.46
N GLY A 37 -12.88 -8.32 -0.21
CA GLY A 37 -11.80 -8.53 -1.19
C GLY A 37 -11.71 -9.97 -1.67
N THR A 38 -11.75 -10.94 -0.75
CA THR A 38 -11.69 -12.37 -1.05
C THR A 38 -12.93 -12.83 -1.82
N VAL A 39 -14.12 -12.36 -1.46
CA VAL A 39 -15.36 -12.71 -2.15
C VAL A 39 -15.38 -12.15 -3.57
N LEU A 40 -15.03 -10.88 -3.76
CA LEU A 40 -15.03 -10.25 -5.08
C LEU A 40 -13.97 -10.86 -6.01
N THR A 41 -12.75 -11.06 -5.51
CA THR A 41 -11.66 -11.68 -6.29
C THR A 41 -11.91 -13.16 -6.53
N GLY A 42 -12.43 -13.89 -5.53
CA GLY A 42 -12.83 -15.28 -5.63
C GLY A 42 -13.93 -15.51 -6.65
N LEU A 43 -14.98 -14.67 -6.64
CA LEU A 43 -16.08 -14.73 -7.62
C LEU A 43 -15.58 -14.46 -9.05
N SER A 44 -14.66 -13.51 -9.20
CA SER A 44 -14.02 -13.21 -10.49
C SER A 44 -13.11 -14.34 -10.99
N ALA A 45 -12.64 -15.21 -10.10
CA ALA A 45 -11.79 -16.35 -10.41
C ALA A 45 -12.57 -17.62 -10.78
N VAL A 46 -13.87 -17.71 -10.44
CA VAL A 46 -14.77 -18.85 -10.76
C VAL A 46 -14.73 -19.26 -12.24
N PRO A 47 -14.74 -18.35 -13.24
CA PRO A 47 -14.69 -18.75 -14.66
C PRO A 47 -13.35 -19.36 -15.07
N LYS A 48 -12.29 -19.14 -14.30
CA LYS A 48 -10.92 -19.59 -14.59
C LYS A 48 -10.49 -20.80 -13.77
N PHE A 49 -11.37 -21.31 -12.89
CA PHE A 49 -11.04 -22.41 -11.97
C PHE A 49 -10.59 -23.69 -12.68
N GLY A 50 -11.13 -23.97 -13.88
CA GLY A 50 -10.76 -25.15 -14.67
C GLY A 50 -9.35 -25.12 -15.29
N ASN A 51 -8.68 -23.98 -15.30
CA ASN A 51 -7.31 -23.81 -15.83
C ASN A 51 -6.27 -23.53 -14.74
N LEU A 52 -6.64 -23.71 -13.46
CA LEU A 52 -5.71 -23.49 -12.36
C LEU A 52 -4.69 -24.62 -12.29
N LYS A 53 -3.42 -24.26 -12.47
CA LYS A 53 -2.30 -25.19 -12.25
C LYS A 53 -2.27 -25.57 -10.76
N PRO A 54 -2.16 -26.87 -10.40
CA PRO A 54 -2.05 -27.27 -9.01
C PRO A 54 -0.82 -26.62 -8.38
N MET A 55 -1.05 -25.99 -7.23
CA MET A 55 -0.04 -25.18 -6.55
C MET A 55 0.87 -26.08 -5.72
N ASN A 56 2.18 -25.87 -5.81
CA ASN A 56 3.18 -26.62 -5.06
C ASN A 56 3.13 -26.21 -3.57
N PRO A 57 3.39 -27.09 -2.57
CA PRO A 57 3.38 -26.69 -1.15
C PRO A 57 4.35 -25.55 -0.82
N ALA A 58 5.49 -25.47 -1.54
CA ALA A 58 6.42 -24.35 -1.41
C ALA A 58 5.80 -22.99 -1.82
N GLN A 59 4.97 -22.99 -2.87
CA GLN A 59 4.27 -21.79 -3.33
C GLN A 59 3.17 -21.38 -2.35
N LEU A 60 2.46 -22.37 -1.77
CA LEU A 60 1.46 -22.13 -0.74
C LEU A 60 2.09 -21.45 0.48
N VAL A 61 3.23 -21.95 0.95
CA VAL A 61 3.95 -21.36 2.08
C VAL A 61 4.42 -19.94 1.75
N ALA A 62 4.98 -19.70 0.56
CA ALA A 62 5.39 -18.37 0.14
C ALA A 62 4.22 -17.37 0.12
N VAL A 63 3.05 -17.78 -0.40
CA VAL A 63 1.84 -16.94 -0.41
C VAL A 63 1.39 -16.63 1.01
N ILE A 64 1.34 -17.62 1.90
CA ILE A 64 0.94 -17.41 3.31
C ILE A 64 1.88 -16.41 3.99
N ILE A 65 3.19 -16.55 3.79
CA ILE A 65 4.19 -15.63 4.36
C ILE A 65 3.95 -14.21 3.84
N VAL A 66 3.75 -14.01 2.53
CA VAL A 66 3.48 -12.69 1.96
C VAL A 66 2.17 -12.11 2.50
N CYS A 67 1.10 -12.89 2.58
CA CYS A 67 -0.19 -12.43 3.10
C CYS A 67 -0.09 -11.96 4.56
N ILE A 68 0.61 -12.70 5.42
CA ILE A 68 0.73 -12.37 6.84
C ILE A 68 1.73 -11.22 7.05
N VAL A 69 2.95 -11.37 6.53
CA VAL A 69 4.07 -10.46 6.81
C VAL A 69 3.97 -9.19 5.98
N CYS A 70 3.65 -9.28 4.69
CA CYS A 70 3.60 -8.11 3.83
C CYS A 70 2.26 -7.40 3.92
N THR A 71 1.14 -8.13 3.91
CA THR A 71 -0.20 -7.51 3.94
C THR A 71 -0.69 -7.30 5.37
N GLY A 72 -0.81 -8.35 6.18
CA GLY A 72 -1.35 -8.27 7.53
C GLY A 72 -0.60 -7.28 8.44
N LEU A 73 0.72 -7.40 8.51
CA LEU A 73 1.55 -6.53 9.33
C LEU A 73 1.56 -5.08 8.82
N SER A 74 1.61 -4.89 7.49
CA SER A 74 1.58 -3.54 6.89
C SER A 74 0.28 -2.81 7.23
N TYR A 75 -0.88 -3.45 7.09
CA TYR A 75 -2.16 -2.85 7.47
C TYR A 75 -2.25 -2.56 8.98
N ALA A 76 -1.70 -3.43 9.82
CA ALA A 76 -1.65 -3.19 11.26
C ALA A 76 -0.80 -1.96 11.62
N PHE A 77 0.38 -1.82 11.00
CA PHE A 77 1.23 -0.65 11.18
C PHE A 77 0.62 0.62 10.59
N PHE A 78 0.00 0.53 9.41
CA PHE A 78 -0.69 1.65 8.78
C PHE A 78 -1.86 2.14 9.65
N ALA A 79 -2.67 1.24 10.19
CA ALA A 79 -3.75 1.60 11.10
C ALA A 79 -3.22 2.24 12.41
N LYS A 80 -2.13 1.72 12.98
CA LYS A 80 -1.47 2.33 14.14
C LYS A 80 -0.91 3.72 13.80
N ALA A 81 -0.28 3.88 12.64
CA ALA A 81 0.22 5.17 12.18
C ALA A 81 -0.91 6.19 12.05
N LEU A 82 -2.07 5.82 11.50
CA LEU A 82 -3.23 6.72 11.40
C LEU A 82 -3.86 7.13 12.74
N GLN A 83 -3.55 6.42 13.83
CA GLN A 83 -3.95 6.82 15.18
C GLN A 83 -2.98 7.85 15.79
N THR A 84 -1.72 7.84 15.36
CA THR A 84 -0.65 8.68 15.92
C THR A 84 -0.30 9.89 15.04
N VAL A 85 -0.49 9.79 13.72
CA VAL A 85 -0.16 10.85 12.75
C VAL A 85 -1.37 11.21 11.88
N ASP A 86 -1.40 12.46 11.43
CA ASP A 86 -2.42 12.90 10.49
C ASP A 86 -2.28 12.21 9.12
N MET A 87 -3.40 12.10 8.41
CA MET A 87 -3.47 11.46 7.10
C MET A 87 -2.52 12.14 6.11
N VAL A 88 -2.37 13.46 6.19
CA VAL A 88 -1.52 14.18 5.26
C VAL A 88 -0.05 13.87 5.51
N VAL A 89 0.37 13.86 6.79
CA VAL A 89 1.73 13.42 7.19
C VAL A 89 1.98 11.97 6.77
N ALA A 90 0.99 11.08 6.93
CA ALA A 90 1.10 9.70 6.45
C ALA A 90 1.26 9.61 4.92
N GLY A 91 0.59 10.49 4.15
CA GLY A 91 0.74 10.59 2.70
C GLY A 91 2.13 11.08 2.27
N VAL A 92 2.71 12.03 3.02
CA VAL A 92 4.09 12.49 2.82
C VAL A 92 5.08 11.36 3.07
N ILE A 93 4.92 10.61 4.16
CA ILE A 93 5.76 9.43 4.44
C ILE A 93 5.59 8.37 3.34
N GLY A 94 4.36 8.14 2.87
CA GLY A 94 4.07 7.23 1.76
C GLY A 94 4.74 7.64 0.44
N SER A 95 5.08 8.92 0.29
CA SER A 95 5.80 9.39 -0.89
C SER A 95 7.30 9.00 -0.87
N LEU A 96 7.81 8.50 0.26
CA LEU A 96 9.13 7.85 0.35
C LEU A 96 9.10 6.40 -0.12
N THR A 97 7.92 5.77 -0.27
CA THR A 97 7.78 4.40 -0.78
C THR A 97 8.60 4.15 -2.05
N PRO A 98 8.54 4.96 -3.12
CA PRO A 98 9.35 4.72 -4.33
C PRO A 98 10.86 4.69 -4.06
N VAL A 99 11.37 5.47 -3.09
CA VAL A 99 12.78 5.42 -2.71
C VAL A 99 13.12 4.08 -2.08
N PHE A 100 12.33 3.65 -1.08
CA PHE A 100 12.52 2.34 -0.46
C PHE A 100 12.36 1.20 -1.46
N THR A 101 11.43 1.31 -2.40
CA THR A 101 11.22 0.33 -3.48
C THR A 101 12.46 0.20 -4.34
N VAL A 102 13.07 1.30 -4.80
CA VAL A 102 14.27 1.23 -5.66
C VAL A 102 15.48 0.70 -4.89
N VAL A 103 15.66 1.12 -3.64
CA VAL A 103 16.74 0.60 -2.78
C VAL A 103 16.58 -0.92 -2.58
N MET A 104 15.38 -1.38 -2.22
CA MET A 104 15.11 -2.81 -2.06
C MET A 104 15.25 -3.59 -3.37
N ALA A 105 14.78 -3.04 -4.50
CA ALA A 105 14.91 -3.68 -5.81
C ALA A 105 16.38 -3.88 -6.20
N PHE A 106 17.23 -2.89 -5.95
CA PHE A 106 18.66 -3.01 -6.18
C PHE A 106 19.30 -4.11 -5.31
N PHE A 107 18.99 -4.15 -4.02
CA PHE A 107 19.58 -5.13 -3.09
C PHE A 107 19.05 -6.57 -3.26
N PHE A 108 17.73 -6.74 -3.43
CA PHE A 108 17.09 -8.07 -3.46
C PHE A 108 17.00 -8.64 -4.87
N LEU A 109 16.71 -7.78 -5.85
CA LEU A 109 16.47 -8.20 -7.24
C LEU A 109 17.71 -8.08 -8.12
N ASN A 110 18.79 -7.43 -7.63
CA ASN A 110 20.02 -7.13 -8.40
C ASN A 110 19.73 -6.43 -9.74
N GLU A 111 18.65 -5.64 -9.81
CA GLU A 111 18.34 -4.87 -11.01
C GLU A 111 19.36 -3.75 -11.22
N THR A 112 19.78 -3.55 -12.46
CA THR A 112 20.69 -2.47 -12.83
C THR A 112 19.95 -1.12 -12.76
N LEU A 113 20.43 -0.23 -11.90
CA LEU A 113 19.90 1.12 -11.79
C LEU A 113 20.24 1.91 -13.06
N THR A 114 19.28 1.98 -13.98
CA THR A 114 19.39 2.82 -15.18
C THR A 114 19.20 4.29 -14.82
N ALA A 115 19.84 5.18 -15.60
CA ALA A 115 19.72 6.63 -15.40
C ALA A 115 18.26 7.12 -15.40
N SER A 116 17.39 6.45 -16.17
CA SER A 116 15.94 6.74 -16.21
C SER A 116 15.25 6.52 -14.85
N ILE A 117 15.60 5.47 -14.11
CA ILE A 117 15.04 5.19 -12.78
C ILE A 117 15.45 6.28 -11.79
N VAL A 118 16.72 6.69 -11.85
CA VAL A 118 17.28 7.73 -10.97
C VAL A 118 16.61 9.08 -11.24
N ILE A 119 16.46 9.47 -12.52
CA ILE A 119 15.77 10.72 -12.90
C ILE A 119 14.31 10.69 -12.45
N GLY A 120 13.61 9.57 -12.66
CA GLY A 120 12.23 9.39 -12.20
C GLY A 120 12.09 9.51 -10.68
N MET A 121 13.00 8.90 -9.92
CA MET A 121 13.03 9.01 -8.47
C MET A 121 13.23 10.46 -8.00
N ILE A 122 14.19 11.18 -8.58
CA ILE A 122 14.44 12.60 -8.25
C ILE A 122 13.20 13.45 -8.56
N MET A 123 12.52 13.20 -9.67
CA MET A 123 11.32 13.93 -10.07
C MET A 123 10.13 13.68 -9.11
N VAL A 124 9.94 12.44 -8.64
CA VAL A 124 8.90 12.14 -7.64
C VAL A 124 9.24 12.77 -6.29
N LEU A 125 10.51 12.72 -5.88
CA LEU A 125 10.96 13.34 -4.64
C LEU A 125 10.80 14.86 -4.66
N SER A 126 11.18 15.52 -5.75
CA SER A 126 11.02 16.98 -5.87
C SER A 126 9.54 17.39 -5.85
N GLY A 127 8.67 16.66 -6.56
CA GLY A 127 7.22 16.88 -6.51
C GLY A 127 6.65 16.71 -5.10
N THR A 128 7.10 15.69 -4.37
CA THR A 128 6.70 15.45 -2.98
C THR A 128 7.17 16.57 -2.05
N LEU A 129 8.42 17.00 -2.14
CA LEU A 129 8.98 18.07 -1.32
C LEU A 129 8.25 19.39 -1.54
N LEU A 130 7.82 19.67 -2.77
CA LEU A 130 6.99 20.84 -3.08
C LEU A 130 5.63 20.74 -2.38
N LEU A 131 4.96 19.59 -2.42
CA LEU A 131 3.69 19.38 -1.72
C LEU A 131 3.83 19.60 -0.21
N VAL A 132 4.87 19.04 0.40
CA VAL A 132 5.19 19.25 1.83
C VAL A 132 5.44 20.72 2.13
N SER A 133 6.11 21.44 1.24
CA SER A 133 6.43 22.86 1.45
C SER A 133 5.20 23.78 1.36
N GLN A 134 4.15 23.34 0.67
CA GLN A 134 2.87 24.08 0.61
C GLN A 134 1.99 23.81 1.83
N GLU A 135 2.21 22.69 2.52
CA GLU A 135 1.59 22.42 3.81
C GLU A 135 2.25 23.30 4.88
N LYS A 136 1.60 24.42 5.20
CA LYS A 136 1.99 25.20 6.39
C LYS A 136 2.00 24.26 7.60
N PRO A 137 3.06 24.27 8.42
CA PRO A 137 3.05 23.52 9.66
C PRO A 137 1.87 24.04 10.47
N SER A 138 0.88 23.17 10.70
CA SER A 138 -0.18 23.39 11.67
C SER A 138 0.50 23.61 13.02
N ALA A 139 0.72 24.88 13.34
CA ALA A 139 1.29 25.31 14.60
C ALA A 139 0.22 25.17 15.70
N CYS A 140 0.59 24.39 16.72
CA CYS A 140 -0.04 24.23 18.05
C CYS A 140 -1.41 23.54 18.13
#